data_AF-A0A6G8BWI4-F1
#
_entry.id   AF-A0A6G8BWI4-F1
#
_cell.length_a   1.000
_cell.length_b   1.000
_cell.length_c   1.000
_cell.angle_alpha   90.00
_cell.angle_beta   90.00
_cell.angle_gamma   90.00
#
_symmetry.space_group_name_H-M   'P 1'
#
loop_
_entity.id
_entity.type
_entity.pdbx_description
1 polymer ?
#
loop_
_entity_poly.entity_id
_entity_poly.type
_entity_poly.pdbx_seq_one_letter_code
_entity_poly.pdbx_strand_id
1 'polypeptide(L)'
;MGNASNSITLQNSGLLGIGNVDAKTADIDVIMTMLESQTRRTQHLDVAVSAQMREMKLNNAKTASTNALLSELRGLNNCVRKHDKGKDGGMDDKYKTDGKVIPPKDPTANSFKEKIRVLCSELNIKFTDKNPGELEVMIQNVKSTLDGLSNDQQMHMTRLQNLMSKRNECFDTMTNTLRKIQEQKDRMIAHIS
;
A
#
# COMPACT_ATOMS: atom_id res chain seq x y z
N MET A 1 59.89 -12.62 53.16
CA MET A 1 58.95 -13.73 53.42
C MET A 1 57.99 -13.79 52.26
N GLY A 2 58.29 -14.64 51.27
CA GLY A 2 57.51 -14.79 50.03
C GLY A 2 56.26 -15.62 50.29
N ASN A 3 55.11 -15.09 49.88
CA ASN A 3 53.84 -15.79 49.97
C ASN A 3 53.74 -16.75 48.78
N ALA A 4 53.63 -18.05 49.08
CA ALA A 4 53.55 -19.10 48.09
C ALA A 4 52.21 -19.03 47.35
N SER A 5 52.25 -18.71 46.06
CA SER A 5 51.14 -18.90 45.13
C SER A 5 50.92 -20.40 44.95
N ASN A 6 49.90 -20.96 45.62
CA ASN A 6 49.37 -22.28 45.28
C ASN A 6 48.65 -22.18 43.93
N SER A 7 49.27 -22.66 42.85
CA SER A 7 48.61 -22.89 41.58
C SER A 7 47.77 -24.16 41.67
N ILE A 8 46.44 -24.03 41.75
CA ILE A 8 45.53 -25.14 41.50
C ILE A 8 45.50 -25.38 39.98
N THR A 9 46.22 -26.41 39.56
CA THR A 9 46.06 -27.02 38.23
C THR A 9 44.81 -27.89 38.28
N LEU A 10 43.69 -27.36 37.77
CA LEU A 10 42.52 -28.18 37.46
C LEU A 10 42.84 -29.03 36.23
N GLN A 11 43.40 -30.22 36.46
CA GLN A 11 43.30 -31.33 35.52
C GLN A 11 41.83 -31.71 35.40
N ASN A 12 41.12 -31.14 34.43
CA ASN A 12 39.84 -31.66 34.00
C ASN A 12 40.07 -32.83 33.04
N SER A 13 40.52 -33.95 33.60
CA SER A 13 40.51 -35.25 32.95
C SER A 13 39.07 -35.78 32.98
N GLY A 14 38.25 -35.40 32.00
CA GLY A 14 36.85 -35.83 32.01
C GLY A 14 35.93 -35.24 30.96
N LEU A 15 36.36 -35.08 29.70
CA LEU A 15 35.42 -35.04 28.56
C LEU A 15 36.08 -35.45 27.24
N LEU A 16 36.80 -36.56 27.26
CA LEU A 16 37.05 -37.35 26.03
C LEU A 16 35.84 -38.27 25.84
N GLY A 17 34.78 -37.71 25.29
CA GLY A 17 33.50 -38.38 25.16
C GLY A 17 32.49 -37.64 24.29
N ILE A 18 32.95 -36.84 23.33
CA ILE A 18 32.14 -36.55 22.14
C ILE A 18 32.44 -37.68 21.17
N GLY A 19 31.97 -38.89 21.52
CA GLY A 19 31.81 -39.94 20.53
C GLY A 19 30.88 -39.41 19.47
N ASN A 20 31.35 -39.30 18.23
CA ASN A 20 30.57 -39.08 17.02
C ASN A 20 29.22 -38.39 17.28
N VAL A 21 29.23 -37.11 17.69
CA VAL A 21 28.00 -36.33 17.52
C VAL A 21 27.85 -36.24 16.02
N ASP A 22 26.88 -37.01 15.56
CA ASP A 22 26.44 -37.20 14.20
C ASP A 22 26.26 -35.83 13.54
N ALA A 23 27.33 -35.32 12.94
CA ALA A 23 27.36 -33.99 12.32
C ALA A 23 26.30 -33.88 11.21
N LYS A 24 25.88 -35.03 10.66
CA LYS A 24 24.79 -35.13 9.67
C LYS A 24 23.41 -34.84 10.27
N THR A 25 23.18 -35.21 11.52
CA THR A 25 21.90 -35.02 12.21
C THR A 25 21.79 -33.59 12.77
N ALA A 26 22.89 -33.03 13.28
CA ALA A 26 22.97 -31.62 13.65
C ALA A 26 22.74 -30.68 12.45
N ASP A 27 23.25 -31.02 11.27
CA ASP A 27 22.98 -30.28 10.03
C ASP A 27 21.50 -30.36 9.63
N ILE A 28 20.83 -31.51 9.79
CA ILE A 28 19.40 -31.65 9.50
C ILE A 28 18.57 -30.78 10.45
N ASP A 29 18.88 -30.79 11.75
CA ASP A 29 18.16 -29.98 12.75
C ASP A 29 18.36 -28.48 12.49
N VAL A 30 19.57 -28.05 12.10
CA VAL A 30 19.85 -26.67 11.70
C VAL A 30 19.11 -26.29 10.41
N ILE A 31 19.11 -27.17 9.41
CA ILE A 31 18.40 -26.98 8.14
C ILE A 31 16.87 -26.93 8.36
N MET A 32 16.33 -27.77 9.25
CA MET A 32 14.92 -27.80 9.62
C MET A 32 14.52 -26.55 10.39
N THR A 33 15.34 -26.12 11.36
CA THR A 33 15.17 -24.84 12.07
C THR A 33 15.19 -23.65 11.10
N MET A 34 16.10 -23.67 10.12
CA MET A 34 16.16 -22.65 9.06
C MET A 34 14.90 -22.68 8.18
N LEU A 35 14.43 -23.87 7.78
CA LEU A 35 13.22 -24.04 6.99
C LEU A 35 11.99 -23.50 7.73
N GLU A 36 11.85 -23.80 9.02
CA GLU A 36 10.77 -23.27 9.86
C GLU A 36 10.84 -21.74 9.97
N SER A 37 12.03 -21.18 10.19
CA SER A 37 12.24 -19.73 10.25
C SER A 37 11.83 -19.05 8.94
N GLN A 38 12.22 -19.62 7.79
CA GLN A 38 11.83 -19.10 6.48
C GLN A 38 10.34 -19.28 6.20
N THR A 39 9.73 -20.39 6.65
CA THR A 39 8.28 -20.60 6.54
C THR A 39 7.51 -19.51 7.28
N ARG A 40 7.91 -19.19 8.52
CA ARG A 40 7.29 -18.10 9.28
C ARG A 40 7.50 -16.75 8.59
N ARG A 41 8.70 -16.46 8.10
CA ARG A 41 8.99 -15.21 7.38
C ARG A 41 8.14 -15.07 6.12
N THR A 42 7.98 -16.14 5.34
CA THR A 42 7.12 -16.16 4.15
C THR A 42 5.66 -15.91 4.51
N GLN A 43 5.14 -16.55 5.58
CA GLN A 43 3.78 -16.30 6.07
C GLN A 43 3.57 -14.83 6.45
N HIS A 44 4.53 -14.22 7.15
CA HIS A 44 4.45 -12.80 7.50
C HIS A 44 4.52 -11.88 6.27
N LEU A 45 5.39 -12.20 5.30
CA LEU A 45 5.49 -11.46 4.05
C LEU A 45 4.20 -11.58 3.22
N ASP A 46 3.56 -12.75 3.18
CA ASP A 46 2.27 -12.96 2.52
C ASP A 46 1.17 -12.10 3.13
N VAL A 47 1.07 -12.07 4.47
CA VAL A 47 0.13 -11.21 5.18
C VAL A 47 0.38 -9.74 4.84
N ALA A 48 1.64 -9.29 4.90
CA ALA A 48 2.00 -7.91 4.58
C ALA A 48 1.69 -7.54 3.13
N VAL A 49 2.01 -8.41 2.17
CA VAL A 49 1.69 -8.27 0.75
C VAL A 49 0.18 -8.17 0.53
N SER A 50 -0.61 -9.00 1.21
CA SER A 50 -2.08 -8.98 1.10
C SER A 50 -2.71 -7.70 1.68
N ALA A 51 -2.16 -7.21 2.80
CA ALA A 51 -2.59 -5.96 3.41
C ALA A 51 -2.27 -4.78 2.50
N GLN A 52 -1.03 -4.73 1.99
CA GLN A 52 -0.56 -3.73 1.05
C GLN A 52 -1.41 -3.68 -0.22
N MET A 53 -1.78 -4.83 -0.79
CA MET A 53 -2.68 -4.91 -1.93
C MET A 53 -4.08 -4.36 -1.62
N ARG A 54 -4.62 -4.60 -0.41
CA ARG A 54 -5.91 -4.05 0.01
C ARG A 54 -5.86 -2.52 0.12
N GLU A 55 -4.82 -1.99 0.73
CA GLU A 55 -4.59 -0.54 0.82
C GLU A 55 -4.44 0.10 -0.55
N MET A 56 -3.68 -0.52 -1.45
CA MET A 56 -3.58 -0.06 -2.85
C MET A 56 -4.92 -0.06 -3.56
N LYS A 57 -5.75 -1.10 -3.39
CA LYS A 57 -7.09 -1.15 -3.98
C LYS A 57 -7.98 -0.03 -3.44
N LEU A 58 -7.95 0.20 -2.13
CA LEU A 58 -8.70 1.29 -1.49
C LEU A 58 -8.24 2.66 -2.00
N ASN A 59 -6.93 2.89 -2.07
CA ASN A 59 -6.38 4.14 -2.58
C ASN A 59 -6.69 4.33 -4.07
N ASN A 60 -6.63 3.27 -4.88
CA ASN A 60 -7.04 3.34 -6.28
C ASN A 60 -8.52 3.71 -6.43
N ALA A 61 -9.40 3.15 -5.60
CA ALA A 61 -10.82 3.50 -5.59
C ALA A 61 -11.06 4.96 -5.17
N LYS A 62 -10.33 5.45 -4.16
CA LYS A 62 -10.36 6.87 -3.76
C LYS A 62 -9.81 7.80 -4.83
N THR A 63 -8.72 7.42 -5.51
CA THR A 63 -8.14 8.17 -6.64
C THR A 63 -9.12 8.26 -7.79
N ALA A 64 -9.81 7.16 -8.14
CA ALA A 64 -10.83 7.17 -9.18
C ALA A 64 -12.00 8.11 -8.84
N SER A 65 -12.51 8.03 -7.61
CA SER A 65 -13.61 8.87 -7.13
C SER A 65 -13.21 10.35 -7.06
N THR A 66 -12.00 10.64 -6.58
CA THR A 66 -11.43 12.01 -6.52
C THR A 66 -11.20 12.57 -7.93
N ASN A 67 -10.72 11.77 -8.88
CA ASN A 67 -10.58 12.16 -10.28
C ASN A 67 -11.93 12.45 -10.94
N ALA A 68 -12.94 11.60 -10.70
CA ALA A 68 -14.30 11.85 -11.15
C ALA A 68 -14.84 13.17 -10.59
N LEU A 69 -14.68 13.39 -9.28
CA LEU A 69 -15.06 14.63 -8.63
C LEU A 69 -14.35 15.85 -9.24
N LEU A 70 -13.03 15.77 -9.48
CA LEU A 70 -12.27 16.87 -10.09
C LEU A 70 -12.76 17.19 -11.52
N SER A 71 -13.08 16.16 -12.30
CA SER A 71 -13.64 16.31 -13.65
C SER A 71 -15.00 17.01 -13.62
N GLU A 72 -15.90 16.53 -12.75
CA GLU A 72 -17.25 17.08 -12.59
C GLU A 72 -17.19 18.53 -12.04
N LEU A 73 -16.31 18.82 -11.08
CA LEU A 73 -16.09 20.18 -10.56
C LEU A 73 -15.55 21.14 -11.63
N ARG A 74 -14.63 20.70 -12.49
CA ARG A 74 -14.16 21.49 -13.63
C ARG A 74 -15.29 21.73 -14.64
N GLY A 75 -16.12 20.72 -14.89
CA GLY A 75 -17.32 20.83 -15.71
C GLY A 75 -18.28 21.89 -15.17
N LEU A 76 -18.60 21.81 -13.87
CA LEU A 76 -19.44 22.78 -13.19
C LEU A 76 -18.83 24.19 -13.23
N ASN A 77 -17.54 24.34 -12.99
CA ASN A 77 -16.87 25.64 -13.02
C ASN A 77 -16.96 26.29 -14.41
N ASN A 78 -16.82 25.50 -15.46
CA ASN A 78 -16.98 25.98 -16.84
C ASN A 78 -18.44 26.40 -17.14
N CYS A 79 -19.44 25.68 -16.62
CA CYS A 79 -20.84 26.08 -16.73
C CYS A 79 -21.12 27.39 -15.98
N VAL A 80 -20.65 27.52 -14.73
CA VAL A 80 -20.86 28.71 -13.90
C VAL A 80 -20.15 29.94 -14.49
N ARG A 81 -18.90 29.80 -14.97
CA ARG A 81 -18.15 30.91 -15.59
C ARG A 81 -18.76 31.41 -16.90
N LYS A 82 -19.30 30.50 -17.74
CA LYS A 82 -20.04 30.90 -18.94
C LYS A 82 -21.25 31.74 -18.60
N HIS A 83 -21.87 31.46 -17.46
CA HIS A 83 -23.03 32.17 -16.96
C HIS A 83 -22.72 33.58 -16.43
N ASP A 84 -21.49 33.80 -15.93
CA ASP A 84 -21.05 35.09 -15.35
C ASP A 84 -20.51 36.06 -16.42
N LYS A 85 -20.00 35.55 -17.54
CA LYS A 85 -19.59 36.36 -18.70
C LYS A 85 -20.75 37.09 -19.42
N GLY A 86 -22.00 36.84 -19.02
CA GLY A 86 -23.19 37.52 -19.54
C GLY A 86 -23.44 38.92 -18.96
N LYS A 87 -22.60 39.44 -18.05
CA LYS A 87 -22.78 40.80 -17.50
C LYS A 87 -22.08 41.91 -18.29
N ASP A 88 -21.07 41.58 -19.10
CA ASP A 88 -20.41 42.56 -20.00
C ASP A 88 -20.48 42.15 -21.49
N GLY A 89 -21.41 41.26 -21.82
CA GLY A 89 -21.73 40.85 -23.18
C GLY A 89 -23.12 40.24 -23.21
N GLY A 90 -24.10 41.05 -23.63
CA GLY A 90 -25.53 40.78 -23.75
C GLY A 90 -26.03 39.39 -23.38
N MET A 91 -26.89 39.31 -22.34
CA MET A 91 -27.83 38.20 -22.21
C MET A 91 -28.62 38.08 -23.52
N ASP A 92 -28.60 36.89 -24.12
CA ASP A 92 -29.54 36.48 -25.14
C ASP A 92 -30.97 36.68 -24.62
N ASP A 93 -31.78 37.42 -25.41
CA ASP A 93 -33.13 37.91 -25.09
C ASP A 93 -34.18 36.82 -24.75
N LYS A 94 -33.77 35.55 -24.63
CA LYS A 94 -34.65 34.40 -24.41
C LYS A 94 -34.94 34.08 -22.93
N TYR A 95 -34.33 34.77 -21.98
CA TYR A 95 -34.49 34.50 -20.53
C TYR A 95 -35.05 35.67 -19.73
N LYS A 96 -35.63 36.68 -20.38
CA LYS A 96 -36.37 37.77 -19.74
C LYS A 96 -37.87 37.57 -19.96
N THR A 97 -38.58 37.22 -18.90
CA THR A 97 -40.03 37.46 -18.79
C THR A 97 -40.28 38.13 -17.45
N ASP A 98 -40.98 39.28 -17.47
CA ASP A 98 -41.39 40.09 -16.32
C ASP A 98 -40.34 40.39 -15.23
N GLY A 99 -39.17 40.88 -15.64
CA GLY A 99 -38.23 41.58 -14.74
C GLY A 99 -37.56 40.73 -13.66
N LYS A 100 -37.81 39.43 -13.60
CA LYS A 100 -37.04 38.47 -12.81
C LYS A 100 -36.14 37.69 -13.75
N VAL A 101 -34.83 37.85 -13.60
CA VAL A 101 -33.86 36.93 -14.19
C VAL A 101 -34.12 35.57 -13.56
N ILE A 102 -34.85 34.70 -14.25
CA ILE A 102 -34.89 33.30 -13.89
C ILE A 102 -33.52 32.78 -14.34
N PRO A 103 -32.62 32.41 -13.42
CA PRO A 103 -31.37 31.78 -13.84
C PRO A 103 -31.78 30.58 -14.70
N PRO A 104 -31.19 30.38 -15.89
CA PRO A 104 -31.22 29.12 -16.58
C PRO A 104 -31.04 28.02 -15.54
N LYS A 105 -32.11 27.28 -15.27
CA LYS A 105 -32.00 25.94 -14.72
C LYS A 105 -31.31 25.16 -15.82
N ASP A 106 -30.00 25.36 -16.01
CA ASP A 106 -29.20 24.59 -16.93
C ASP A 106 -29.38 23.13 -16.50
N PRO A 107 -30.10 22.29 -17.28
CA PRO A 107 -30.35 20.91 -16.89
C PRO A 107 -29.03 20.13 -16.74
N THR A 108 -27.98 20.58 -17.42
CA THR A 108 -26.58 20.18 -17.25
C THR A 108 -26.00 20.61 -15.90
N ALA A 109 -26.09 21.87 -15.48
CA ALA A 109 -25.50 22.32 -14.21
C ALA A 109 -26.15 21.64 -12.98
N ASN A 110 -27.47 21.40 -13.01
CA ASN A 110 -28.16 20.67 -11.94
C ASN A 110 -27.74 19.20 -11.88
N SER A 111 -27.50 18.54 -13.02
CA SER A 111 -26.99 17.17 -13.05
C SER A 111 -25.52 17.08 -12.60
N PHE A 112 -24.66 18.05 -12.93
CA PHE A 112 -23.31 18.16 -12.37
C PHE A 112 -23.34 18.33 -10.84
N LYS A 113 -24.16 19.26 -10.33
CA LYS A 113 -24.30 19.49 -8.89
C LYS A 113 -24.74 18.24 -8.13
N GLU A 114 -25.66 17.47 -8.69
CA GLU A 114 -26.14 16.24 -8.05
C GLU A 114 -25.05 15.15 -8.01
N LYS A 115 -24.35 14.93 -9.14
CA LYS A 115 -23.20 14.01 -9.18
C LYS A 115 -22.09 14.43 -8.22
N ILE A 116 -21.79 15.72 -8.15
CA ILE A 116 -20.80 16.27 -7.22
C ILE A 116 -21.22 16.04 -5.78
N ARG A 117 -22.49 16.27 -5.41
CA ARG A 117 -22.97 16.00 -4.05
C ARG A 117 -22.81 14.55 -3.63
N VAL A 118 -23.13 13.60 -4.51
CA VAL A 118 -22.94 12.17 -4.26
C VAL A 118 -21.46 11.86 -4.04
N LEU A 119 -20.58 12.25 -4.97
CA LEU A 119 -19.13 12.01 -4.85
C LEU A 119 -18.50 12.71 -3.63
N CYS A 120 -18.95 13.93 -3.32
CA CYS A 120 -18.54 14.66 -2.12
C CYS A 120 -18.97 13.95 -0.84
N SER A 121 -20.15 13.33 -0.81
CA SER A 121 -20.61 12.55 0.35
C SER A 121 -19.78 11.28 0.56
N GLU A 122 -19.43 10.58 -0.52
CA GLU A 122 -18.57 9.37 -0.47
C GLU A 122 -17.15 9.69 0.00
N LEU A 123 -16.64 10.88 -0.37
CA LEU A 123 -15.29 11.34 -0.03
C LEU A 123 -15.23 12.20 1.24
N ASN A 124 -16.37 12.45 1.89
CA ASN A 124 -16.51 13.34 3.05
C ASN A 124 -15.95 14.76 2.81
N ILE A 125 -16.17 15.31 1.61
CA ILE A 125 -15.77 16.66 1.21
C ILE A 125 -17.01 17.56 1.24
N LYS A 126 -16.94 18.72 1.91
CA LYS A 126 -18.06 19.67 1.96
C LYS A 126 -18.22 20.40 0.64
N PHE A 127 -19.34 20.22 -0.06
CA PHE A 127 -19.70 20.97 -1.27
C PHE A 127 -20.43 22.28 -0.95
N THR A 128 -19.94 23.38 -1.53
CA THR A 128 -20.61 24.70 -1.53
C THR A 128 -20.71 25.20 -2.97
N ASP A 129 -21.90 25.62 -3.37
CA ASP A 129 -22.20 26.13 -4.71
C ASP A 129 -22.46 27.64 -4.72
N LYS A 130 -22.09 28.34 -3.63
CA LYS A 130 -22.48 29.72 -3.38
C LYS A 130 -21.75 30.76 -4.26
N ASN A 131 -20.54 30.47 -4.72
CA ASN A 131 -19.76 31.43 -5.52
C ASN A 131 -18.72 30.71 -6.43
N PRO A 132 -18.53 31.11 -7.71
CA PRO A 132 -17.45 30.62 -8.56
C PRO A 132 -16.05 30.63 -7.91
N GLY A 133 -15.74 31.62 -7.05
CA GLY A 133 -14.48 31.64 -6.31
C GLY A 133 -14.32 30.48 -5.30
N GLU A 134 -15.39 30.08 -4.61
CA GLU A 134 -15.36 28.93 -3.69
C GLU A 134 -15.20 27.61 -4.43
N LEU A 135 -15.73 27.52 -5.65
CA LEU A 135 -15.60 26.35 -6.52
C LEU A 135 -14.15 26.17 -7.01
N GLU A 136 -13.43 27.25 -7.31
CA GLU A 136 -12.00 27.20 -7.62
C GLU A 136 -11.16 26.74 -6.43
N VAL A 137 -11.47 27.23 -5.23
CA VAL A 137 -10.85 26.76 -3.98
C VAL A 137 -11.10 25.27 -3.78
N MET A 138 -12.32 24.80 -4.03
CA MET A 138 -12.65 23.38 -3.96
C MET A 138 -11.88 22.54 -4.99
N ILE A 139 -11.81 22.99 -6.25
CA ILE A 139 -11.02 22.32 -7.30
C ILE A 139 -9.55 22.20 -6.85
N GLN A 140 -9.00 23.25 -6.24
CA GLN A 140 -7.64 23.24 -5.74
C GLN A 140 -7.47 22.25 -4.58
N ASN A 141 -8.41 22.19 -3.64
CA ASN A 141 -8.38 21.23 -2.53
C ASN A 141 -8.48 19.77 -3.01
N VAL A 142 -9.38 19.49 -3.96
CA VAL A 142 -9.53 18.15 -4.57
C VAL A 142 -8.27 17.77 -5.34
N LYS A 143 -7.65 18.71 -6.05
CA LYS A 143 -6.36 18.50 -6.71
C LYS A 143 -5.25 18.18 -5.71
N SER A 144 -5.13 18.94 -4.62
CA SER A 144 -4.15 18.65 -3.57
C SER A 144 -4.38 17.29 -2.90
N THR A 145 -5.64 16.90 -2.72
CA THR A 145 -5.99 15.56 -2.21
C THR A 145 -5.58 14.46 -3.19
N LEU A 146 -5.84 14.66 -4.49
CA LEU A 146 -5.43 13.76 -5.55
C LEU A 146 -3.90 13.60 -5.61
N ASP A 147 -3.16 14.70 -5.49
CA ASP A 147 -1.69 14.70 -5.50
C ASP A 147 -1.16 13.89 -4.30
N GLY A 148 -1.77 14.06 -3.11
CA GLY A 148 -1.48 13.24 -1.93
C GLY A 148 -1.73 11.74 -2.14
N LEU A 149 -2.91 11.39 -2.69
CA LEU A 149 -3.26 10.00 -3.00
C LEU A 149 -2.33 9.36 -4.05
N SER A 150 -1.89 10.16 -5.03
CA SER A 150 -0.93 9.72 -6.05
C SER A 150 0.44 9.40 -5.43
N ASN A 151 0.91 10.25 -4.50
CA ASN A 151 2.14 10.00 -3.76
C ASN A 151 2.03 8.73 -2.89
N ASP A 152 0.92 8.56 -2.18
CA ASP A 152 0.65 7.35 -1.40
C ASP A 152 0.68 6.11 -2.31
N GLN A 153 0.01 6.15 -3.46
CA GLN A 153 0.01 5.05 -4.43
C GLN A 153 1.42 4.67 -4.90
N GLN A 154 2.28 5.65 -5.19
CA GLN A 154 3.69 5.41 -5.56
C GLN A 154 4.45 4.72 -4.44
N MET A 155 4.32 5.23 -3.21
CA MET A 155 4.92 4.63 -2.02
C MET A 155 4.41 3.20 -1.83
N HIS A 156 3.10 2.98 -1.99
CA HIS A 156 2.53 1.65 -1.83
C HIS A 156 3.05 0.66 -2.87
N MET A 157 3.27 1.12 -4.10
CA MET A 157 3.82 0.31 -5.18
C MET A 157 5.28 -0.08 -4.91
N THR A 158 6.13 0.87 -4.49
CA THR A 158 7.52 0.57 -4.11
C THR A 158 7.59 -0.40 -2.93
N ARG A 159 6.73 -0.21 -1.91
CA ARG A 159 6.63 -1.14 -0.77
C ARG A 159 6.21 -2.54 -1.23
N LEU A 160 5.22 -2.64 -2.10
CA LEU A 160 4.76 -3.92 -2.64
C LEU A 160 5.87 -4.62 -3.44
N GLN A 161 6.59 -3.90 -4.31
CA GLN A 161 7.72 -4.44 -5.06
C GLN A 161 8.79 -5.00 -4.12
N ASN A 162 9.18 -4.23 -3.10
CA ASN A 162 10.17 -4.68 -2.12
C ASN A 162 9.71 -5.91 -1.34
N LEU A 163 8.44 -5.96 -0.94
CA LEU A 163 7.87 -7.12 -0.25
C LEU A 163 7.84 -8.35 -1.16
N MET A 164 7.46 -8.19 -2.43
CA MET A 164 7.46 -9.28 -3.41
C MET A 164 8.87 -9.82 -3.68
N SER A 165 9.87 -8.94 -3.82
CA SER A 165 11.27 -9.36 -3.96
C SER A 165 11.73 -10.18 -2.75
N LYS A 166 11.50 -9.68 -1.53
CA LYS A 166 11.84 -10.40 -0.29
C LYS A 166 11.11 -11.74 -0.17
N ARG A 167 9.85 -11.79 -0.58
CA ARG A 167 9.02 -13.00 -0.59
C ARG A 167 9.63 -14.03 -1.54
N ASN A 168 9.96 -13.63 -2.77
CA ASN A 168 10.56 -14.51 -3.76
C ASN A 168 11.92 -15.05 -3.28
N GLU A 169 12.79 -14.20 -2.73
CA GLU A 169 14.07 -14.64 -2.13
C GLU A 169 13.88 -15.68 -1.01
N CYS A 170 12.86 -15.52 -0.16
CA CYS A 170 12.55 -16.48 0.89
C CYS A 170 12.04 -17.81 0.29
N PHE A 171 11.20 -17.76 -0.76
CA PHE A 171 10.74 -18.95 -1.48
C PHE A 171 11.88 -19.70 -2.17
N ASP A 172 12.81 -18.99 -2.81
CA ASP A 172 13.98 -19.59 -3.45
C ASP A 172 14.89 -20.25 -2.42
N THR A 173 15.13 -19.56 -1.30
CA THR A 173 15.88 -20.11 -0.17
C THR A 173 15.20 -21.36 0.37
N MET A 174 13.87 -21.31 0.57
CA MET A 174 13.08 -22.44 1.07
C MET A 174 13.17 -23.64 0.12
N THR A 175 13.04 -23.42 -1.19
CA THR A 175 13.13 -24.47 -2.20
C THR A 175 14.53 -25.11 -2.22
N ASN A 176 15.58 -24.29 -2.12
CA ASN A 176 16.95 -24.78 -2.02
C ASN A 176 17.21 -25.57 -0.74
N THR A 177 16.67 -25.11 0.40
CA THR A 177 16.74 -25.81 1.68
C THR A 177 16.01 -27.15 1.62
N LEU A 178 14.80 -27.20 1.04
CA LEU A 178 14.05 -28.43 0.84
C LEU A 178 14.80 -29.46 0.00
N ARG A 179 15.42 -29.01 -1.11
CA ARG A 179 16.28 -29.88 -1.94
C ARG A 179 17.45 -30.45 -1.14
N LYS A 180 18.11 -29.62 -0.32
CA LYS A 180 19.19 -30.10 0.57
C LYS A 180 18.71 -31.14 1.58
N ILE A 181 17.51 -30.97 2.15
CA ILE A 181 16.91 -31.98 3.05
C ILE A 181 16.71 -33.32 2.31
N GLN A 182 16.20 -33.27 1.08
CA GLN A 182 15.99 -34.47 0.27
C GLN A 182 17.31 -35.17 -0.03
N GLU A 183 18.32 -34.44 -0.50
CA GLU A 183 19.65 -34.99 -0.76
C GLU A 183 20.29 -35.59 0.52
N GLN A 184 20.09 -34.98 1.69
CA GLN A 184 20.57 -35.55 2.96
C GLN A 184 19.82 -36.84 3.33
N LYS A 185 18.49 -36.88 3.13
CA LYS A 185 17.70 -38.10 3.34
C LYS A 185 18.17 -39.23 2.43
N ASP A 186 18.38 -38.95 1.15
CA ASP A 186 18.86 -39.96 0.19
C ASP A 186 20.24 -40.49 0.57
N ARG A 187 21.13 -39.60 1.05
CA ARG A 187 22.45 -40.00 1.60
C ARG A 187 22.35 -40.85 2.86
N MET A 188 21.38 -40.60 3.75
CA MET A 188 21.15 -41.45 4.93
C MET A 188 20.64 -42.82 4.53
N ILE A 189 19.68 -42.90 3.60
CA ILE A 189 19.14 -44.17 3.10
C ILE A 189 20.24 -44.99 2.43
N ALA A 190 21.06 -44.36 1.59
CA ALA A 190 22.17 -45.02 0.90
C ALA A 190 23.28 -45.53 1.84
N HIS A 191 23.39 -45.00 3.06
CA HIS A 191 24.36 -45.48 4.06
C HIS A 191 23.83 -46.67 4.87
N ILE A 192 22.51 -46.87 4.91
CA ILE A 192 21.86 -47.94 5.68
C ILE A 192 21.56 -49.17 4.79
N SER A 193 21.49 -48.97 3.47
CA SER A 193 21.32 -50.03 2.47
C SER A 193 22.64 -50.62 2.00
#